data_AF-A0A7S3DMA5-F1
#
_entry.id   AF-A0A7S3DMA5-F1
#
_cell.length_a   1.000
_cell.length_b   1.000
_cell.length_c   1.000
_cell.angle_alpha   90.00
_cell.angle_beta   90.00
_cell.angle_gamma   90.00
#
_symmetry.space_group_name_H-M   'P 1'
#
loop_
_entity.id
_entity.type
_entity.pdbx_description
1 polymer ?
#
loop_
_entity_poly.entity_id
_entity_poly.type
_entity_poly.pdbx_seq_one_letter_code
_entity_poly.pdbx_strand_id
1 'polypeptide(L)'
;KDPVLNPSRKVRTDVLNPAGSMERFVLKRGSNNSQTRAGATSALDDSTRTGQVDATRATQSERKRRRLDNAMRPKVKLTSVKKLVDECKDDCGENLLDFARNALLVGFIDKALALVQFGTGLYAMNLARWSKELLYQRALLQFAYFPKVRLEPKLSLRNLLE
;
A
#
# COMPACT_ATOMS: atom_id res chain seq x y z
N LYS A 1 -7.20 -10.01 -49.77
CA LYS A 1 -7.71 -11.39 -49.80
C LYS A 1 -7.54 -11.89 -48.37
N ASP A 2 -8.56 -11.66 -47.56
CA ASP A 2 -8.44 -11.67 -46.10
C ASP A 2 -8.49 -13.10 -45.57
N PRO A 3 -7.75 -13.44 -44.50
CA PRO A 3 -7.75 -14.80 -43.99
C PRO A 3 -9.09 -15.13 -43.34
N VAL A 4 -9.80 -16.11 -43.92
CA VAL A 4 -11.06 -16.66 -43.42
C VAL A 4 -10.85 -17.23 -42.02
N LEU A 5 -11.44 -16.60 -41.01
CA LEU A 5 -11.41 -17.07 -39.63
C LEU A 5 -12.34 -18.28 -39.48
N ASN A 6 -11.77 -19.46 -39.27
CA ASN A 6 -12.52 -20.71 -39.09
C ASN A 6 -13.25 -20.68 -37.71
N PRO A 7 -14.60 -20.73 -37.66
CA PRO A 7 -15.37 -20.49 -36.44
C PRO A 7 -15.23 -21.58 -35.37
N SER A 8 -14.70 -22.77 -35.72
CA SER A 8 -14.48 -23.87 -34.78
C SER A 8 -13.17 -23.77 -33.98
N ARG A 9 -12.39 -22.70 -34.18
CA ARG A 9 -11.13 -22.45 -33.48
C ARG A 9 -11.19 -21.18 -32.62
N LYS A 10 -12.32 -20.96 -31.95
CA LYS A 10 -12.44 -19.90 -30.93
C LYS A 10 -11.77 -20.37 -29.64
N VAL A 11 -10.59 -19.84 -29.36
CA VAL A 11 -9.92 -20.05 -28.06
C VAL A 11 -10.73 -19.30 -27.01
N ARG A 12 -11.43 -20.04 -26.14
CA ARG A 12 -12.11 -19.45 -24.97
C ARG A 12 -11.05 -18.89 -24.01
N THR A 13 -11.28 -17.67 -23.53
CA THR A 13 -10.42 -16.95 -22.57
C THR A 13 -11.11 -16.80 -21.20
N ASP A 14 -12.01 -17.73 -20.85
CA ASP A 14 -12.74 -17.72 -19.59
C ASP A 14 -11.98 -18.47 -18.49
N VAL A 15 -12.35 -18.19 -17.23
CA VAL A 15 -11.69 -18.72 -16.02
C VAL A 15 -11.72 -20.25 -15.95
N LEU A 16 -12.67 -20.89 -16.66
CA LEU A 16 -12.83 -22.33 -16.71
C LEU A 16 -11.87 -23.03 -17.68
N ASN A 17 -11.26 -22.30 -18.63
CA ASN A 17 -10.26 -22.84 -19.54
C ASN A 17 -9.08 -21.86 -19.72
N PRO A 18 -8.07 -21.88 -18.82
CA PRO A 18 -6.97 -20.93 -18.82
C PRO A 18 -6.01 -21.09 -20.01
N ALA A 19 -6.29 -22.02 -20.94
CA ALA A 19 -5.43 -22.28 -22.08
C ALA A 19 -5.25 -21.09 -23.03
N GLY A 20 -6.24 -20.19 -23.07
CA GLY A 20 -6.18 -18.93 -23.82
C GLY A 20 -5.81 -17.69 -22.99
N SER A 21 -5.59 -17.85 -21.67
CA SER A 21 -5.31 -16.72 -20.80
C SER A 21 -3.90 -16.15 -21.05
N MET A 22 -3.81 -14.82 -21.00
CA MET A 22 -2.56 -14.07 -21.15
C MET A 22 -1.48 -14.52 -20.15
N GLU A 23 -1.87 -15.05 -19.00
CA GLU A 23 -0.98 -15.58 -17.96
C GLU A 23 -0.01 -16.66 -18.49
N ARG A 24 -0.43 -17.50 -19.44
CA ARG A 24 0.45 -18.52 -20.04
C ARG A 24 1.59 -17.93 -20.85
N PHE A 25 1.35 -16.81 -21.52
CA PHE A 25 2.38 -16.15 -22.32
C PHE A 25 3.40 -15.43 -21.44
N VAL A 26 2.99 -14.98 -20.25
CA VAL A 26 3.88 -14.36 -19.26
C VAL A 26 4.80 -15.39 -18.61
N LEU A 27 4.34 -16.63 -18.41
CA LEU A 27 5.14 -17.72 -17.85
C LEU A 27 6.13 -18.36 -18.84
N LYS A 28 5.99 -18.12 -20.15
CA LYS A 28 6.87 -18.73 -21.17
C LYS A 28 8.03 -17.81 -21.56
N ARG A 29 8.94 -17.59 -20.62
CA ARG A 29 10.34 -17.24 -20.91
C ARG A 29 11.26 -18.10 -20.04
N GLY A 30 11.68 -19.23 -20.61
CA GLY A 30 12.64 -20.12 -19.95
C GLY A 30 12.80 -21.46 -20.67
N SER A 31 13.81 -21.51 -21.55
CA SER A 31 14.57 -22.68 -22.02
C SER A 31 13.94 -23.78 -22.89
N ASN A 32 14.73 -24.08 -23.93
CA ASN A 32 14.66 -25.19 -24.89
C ASN A 32 14.97 -26.53 -24.20
N ASN A 33 14.28 -27.62 -24.55
CA ASN A 33 14.85 -28.76 -25.31
C ASN A 33 13.77 -29.84 -25.56
N SER A 34 14.04 -30.66 -26.56
CA SER A 34 13.18 -31.65 -27.22
C SER A 34 12.98 -32.99 -26.49
N GLN A 35 11.92 -33.71 -26.93
CA GLN A 35 11.73 -35.17 -27.03
C GLN A 35 10.97 -35.98 -25.95
N THR A 36 10.09 -36.86 -26.49
CA THR A 36 9.61 -38.20 -26.05
C THR A 36 8.38 -38.39 -25.14
N ARG A 37 7.32 -38.93 -25.79
CA ARG A 37 6.50 -40.14 -25.50
C ARG A 37 6.05 -40.48 -24.06
N ALA A 38 4.71 -40.54 -23.93
CA ALA A 38 3.84 -41.57 -23.31
C ALA A 38 4.24 -42.25 -21.98
N GLY A 39 3.26 -42.30 -21.06
CA GLY A 39 3.14 -43.36 -20.05
C GLY A 39 3.11 -42.86 -18.61
N ALA A 40 2.13 -43.34 -17.85
CA ALA A 40 1.87 -43.03 -16.44
C ALA A 40 3.05 -43.34 -15.49
N THR A 41 3.19 -42.59 -14.39
CA THR A 41 2.88 -43.02 -13.00
C THR A 41 3.47 -42.04 -11.96
N SER A 42 2.69 -41.82 -10.90
CA SER A 42 3.08 -41.55 -9.50
C SER A 42 3.97 -40.36 -9.10
N ALA A 43 3.38 -39.63 -8.15
CA ALA A 43 4.00 -38.98 -6.98
C ALA A 43 4.58 -37.56 -7.12
N LEU A 44 4.04 -36.69 -6.25
CA LEU A 44 4.65 -35.50 -5.62
C LEU A 44 5.12 -34.39 -6.58
N ASP A 45 4.51 -33.21 -6.50
CA ASP A 45 5.16 -32.06 -5.87
C ASP A 45 4.20 -30.86 -5.71
N ASP A 46 4.24 -30.31 -4.50
CA ASP A 46 3.62 -29.08 -4.03
C ASP A 46 4.47 -27.91 -4.54
N SER A 47 4.01 -27.19 -5.56
CA SER A 47 4.68 -25.95 -5.99
C SER A 47 3.76 -25.04 -6.80
N THR A 48 2.76 -24.45 -6.14
CA THR A 48 2.09 -23.24 -6.66
C THR A 48 1.64 -22.29 -5.54
N ARG A 49 2.37 -22.29 -4.40
CA ARG A 49 2.04 -21.46 -3.23
C ARG A 49 3.05 -20.35 -2.93
N THR A 50 4.09 -20.14 -3.72
CA THR A 50 5.22 -19.28 -3.32
C THR A 50 5.05 -17.78 -3.55
N GLY A 51 3.98 -17.30 -4.21
CA GLY A 51 3.79 -15.85 -4.46
C GLY A 51 2.87 -15.11 -3.48
N GLN A 52 1.91 -15.80 -2.86
CA GLN A 52 0.79 -15.15 -2.16
C GLN A 52 0.92 -15.19 -0.62
N VAL A 53 1.74 -16.10 -0.09
CA VAL A 53 2.02 -16.20 1.36
C VAL A 53 3.00 -15.13 1.84
N ASP A 54 3.89 -14.63 0.99
CA ASP A 54 4.92 -13.67 1.43
C ASP A 54 4.38 -12.26 1.64
N ALA A 55 3.50 -11.77 0.75
CA ALA A 55 2.85 -10.45 0.91
C ALA A 55 1.84 -10.42 2.08
N THR A 56 1.12 -11.52 2.30
CA THR A 56 0.17 -11.63 3.43
C THR A 56 0.87 -11.83 4.77
N ARG A 57 2.01 -12.54 4.80
CA ARG A 57 2.83 -12.72 6.01
C ARG A 57 3.61 -11.45 6.38
N ALA A 58 4.14 -10.71 5.42
CA ALA A 58 4.79 -9.41 5.64
C ALA A 58 3.81 -8.42 6.29
N THR A 59 2.62 -8.25 5.72
CA THR A 59 1.59 -7.32 6.23
C THR A 59 1.02 -7.75 7.60
N GLN A 60 0.88 -9.06 7.87
CA GLN A 60 0.49 -9.54 9.20
C GLN A 60 1.57 -9.29 10.25
N SER A 61 2.84 -9.52 9.89
CA SER A 61 3.97 -9.31 10.81
C SER A 61 4.12 -7.84 11.21
N GLU A 62 3.94 -6.91 10.26
CA GLU A 62 3.98 -5.47 10.52
C GLU A 62 2.79 -5.01 11.36
N ARG A 63 1.58 -5.51 11.09
CA ARG A 63 0.40 -5.24 11.91
C ARG A 63 0.60 -5.72 13.35
N LYS A 64 1.20 -6.91 13.54
CA LYS A 64 1.52 -7.45 14.87
C LYS A 64 2.54 -6.59 15.61
N ARG A 65 3.61 -6.15 14.92
CA ARG A 65 4.63 -5.23 15.48
C ARG A 65 4.01 -3.90 15.90
N ARG A 66 3.18 -3.29 15.04
CA ARG A 66 2.48 -2.02 15.36
C ARG A 66 1.57 -2.15 16.58
N ARG A 67 0.86 -3.28 16.73
CA ARG A 67 0.02 -3.55 17.91
C ARG A 67 0.84 -3.67 19.18
N LEU A 68 1.97 -4.38 19.12
CA LEU A 68 2.88 -4.53 20.25
C LEU A 68 3.49 -3.18 20.65
N ASP A 69 3.96 -2.40 19.67
CA ASP A 69 4.47 -1.04 19.89
C ASP A 69 3.41 -0.14 20.51
N ASN A 70 2.15 -0.24 20.05
CA ASN A 70 1.06 0.55 20.60
C ASN A 70 0.70 0.16 22.04
N ALA A 71 0.82 -1.12 22.38
CA ALA A 71 0.64 -1.61 23.75
C ALA A 71 1.76 -1.14 24.69
N MET A 72 2.97 -0.95 24.15
CA MET A 72 4.14 -0.48 24.90
C MET A 72 4.20 1.05 25.05
N ARG A 73 3.32 1.80 24.38
CA ARG A 73 3.30 3.27 24.48
C ARG A 73 2.93 3.69 25.90
N PRO A 74 3.78 4.48 26.58
CA PRO A 74 3.42 5.04 27.87
C PRO A 74 2.19 5.94 27.71
N LYS A 75 1.17 5.72 28.54
CA LYS A 75 -0.03 6.57 28.55
C LYS A 75 0.37 7.98 28.97
N VAL A 76 0.12 8.96 28.12
CA VAL A 76 0.39 10.38 28.42
C VAL A 76 -0.48 10.80 29.62
N LYS A 77 0.18 11.26 30.69
CA LYS A 77 -0.48 11.68 31.94
C LYS A 77 -0.79 13.18 31.97
N LEU A 78 -0.14 13.97 31.12
CA LEU A 78 -0.27 15.43 31.09
C LEU A 78 -1.66 15.86 30.65
N THR A 79 -2.30 16.70 31.46
CA THR A 79 -3.63 17.26 31.18
C THR A 79 -3.61 18.23 30.00
N SER A 80 -2.54 19.00 29.80
CA SER A 80 -2.39 19.89 28.64
C SER A 80 -2.45 19.15 27.31
N VAL A 81 -1.69 18.05 27.17
CA VAL A 81 -1.67 17.25 25.95
C VAL A 81 -3.01 16.55 25.72
N LYS A 82 -3.66 16.06 26.79
CA LYS A 82 -5.00 15.47 26.69
C LYS A 82 -6.02 16.47 26.14
N LYS A 83 -6.04 17.70 26.66
CA LYS A 83 -6.91 18.77 26.17
C LYS A 83 -6.70 19.03 24.67
N LEU A 84 -5.45 19.18 24.22
CA LEU A 84 -5.15 19.39 22.80
C LEU A 84 -5.58 18.19 21.93
N VAL A 85 -5.45 16.97 22.43
CA VAL A 85 -5.92 15.77 21.71
C VAL A 85 -7.45 15.74 21.63
N ASP A 86 -8.13 16.16 22.68
CA ASP A 86 -9.59 16.19 22.72
C ASP A 86 -10.14 17.31 21.83
N GLU A 87 -9.53 18.50 21.85
CA GLU A 87 -9.81 19.59 20.88
C GLU A 87 -9.69 19.10 19.42
N CYS A 88 -8.64 18.35 19.10
CA CYS A 88 -8.49 17.78 17.75
C CYS A 88 -9.57 16.76 17.38
N LYS A 89 -10.16 16.05 18.36
CA LYS A 89 -11.24 15.09 18.09
C LYS A 89 -12.57 15.80 17.90
N ASP A 90 -12.82 16.83 18.70
CA ASP A 90 -14.06 17.60 18.66
C ASP A 90 -14.19 18.38 17.35
N ASP A 91 -13.06 18.85 16.78
CA ASP A 91 -13.02 19.53 15.49
C ASP A 91 -13.09 18.57 14.27
N CYS A 92 -13.04 17.25 14.48
CA CYS A 92 -12.98 16.27 13.40
C CYS A 92 -14.37 15.83 12.91
N GLY A 93 -14.78 16.34 11.75
CA GLY A 93 -16.02 15.89 11.10
C GLY A 93 -15.90 14.50 10.46
N GLU A 94 -16.91 13.65 10.65
CA GLU A 94 -16.99 12.29 10.09
C GLU A 94 -16.78 12.27 8.56
N ASN A 95 -17.33 13.25 7.83
CA ASN A 95 -17.17 13.35 6.38
C ASN A 95 -15.72 13.57 5.95
N LEU A 96 -14.98 14.40 6.69
CA LEU A 96 -13.57 14.68 6.39
C LEU A 96 -12.69 13.47 6.73
N LEU A 97 -13.05 12.75 7.78
CA LEU A 97 -12.39 11.50 8.15
C LEU A 97 -12.64 10.41 7.09
N ASP A 98 -13.85 10.32 6.55
CA ASP A 98 -14.18 9.42 5.46
C ASP A 98 -13.42 9.79 4.17
N PHE A 99 -13.36 11.09 3.85
CA PHE A 99 -12.52 11.60 2.78
C PHE A 99 -11.06 11.19 2.96
N ALA A 100 -10.47 11.44 4.13
CA ALA A 100 -9.07 11.14 4.41
C ALA A 100 -8.74 9.63 4.33
N ARG A 101 -9.73 8.76 4.59
CA ARG A 101 -9.57 7.30 4.53
C ARG A 101 -9.67 6.74 3.13
N ASN A 102 -10.58 7.26 2.32
CA ASN A 102 -10.95 6.68 1.02
C ASN A 102 -10.47 7.51 -0.18
N ALA A 103 -9.91 8.69 0.05
CA ALA A 103 -9.26 9.50 -0.96
C ALA A 103 -8.13 8.75 -1.67
N LEU A 104 -8.15 8.79 -3.01
CA LEU A 104 -7.12 8.25 -3.88
C LEU A 104 -6.26 9.37 -4.45
N LEU A 105 -4.95 9.30 -4.25
CA LEU A 105 -4.01 10.25 -4.85
C LEU A 105 -3.89 9.98 -6.36
N VAL A 106 -4.23 10.98 -7.18
CA VAL A 106 -4.14 10.90 -8.65
C VAL A 106 -2.79 11.42 -9.12
N GLY A 107 -2.34 12.56 -8.59
CA GLY A 107 -1.08 13.17 -8.99
C GLY A 107 -0.79 14.48 -8.27
N PHE A 108 0.40 15.04 -8.49
CA PHE A 108 0.80 16.33 -7.94
C PHE A 108 0.62 17.42 -9.00
N ILE A 109 0.04 18.55 -8.61
CA ILE A 109 -0.05 19.73 -9.46
C ILE A 109 1.23 20.57 -9.28
N ASP A 110 1.62 20.76 -8.01
CA ASP A 110 2.82 21.49 -7.60
C ASP A 110 3.31 20.97 -6.24
N LYS A 111 4.36 21.57 -5.67
CA LYS A 111 4.97 21.21 -4.37
C LYS A 111 3.99 21.19 -3.20
N ALA A 112 2.92 21.99 -3.26
CA ALA A 112 1.95 22.14 -2.18
C ALA A 112 0.55 21.59 -2.50
N LEU A 113 0.25 21.29 -3.77
CA LEU A 113 -1.09 20.92 -4.24
C LEU A 113 -1.06 19.55 -4.93
N ALA A 114 -2.03 18.70 -4.57
CA ALA A 114 -2.22 17.38 -5.17
C ALA A 114 -3.65 17.21 -5.67
N LEU A 115 -3.82 16.48 -6.77
CA LEU A 115 -5.12 15.99 -7.24
C LEU A 115 -5.46 14.70 -6.51
N VAL A 116 -6.66 14.70 -5.92
CA VAL A 116 -7.18 13.60 -5.12
C VAL A 116 -8.57 13.28 -5.61
N GLN A 117 -8.83 12.01 -5.88
CA GLN A 117 -10.16 11.51 -6.23
C GLN A 117 -10.84 10.95 -4.97
N PHE A 118 -12.09 11.33 -4.74
CA PHE A 118 -12.93 10.75 -3.70
C PHE A 118 -14.32 10.50 -4.27
N GLY A 119 -14.76 9.24 -4.28
CA GLY A 119 -15.94 8.81 -5.01
C GLY A 119 -15.81 9.12 -6.51
N THR A 120 -16.75 9.91 -7.03
CA THR A 120 -16.75 10.41 -8.42
C THR A 120 -16.15 11.81 -8.55
N GLY A 121 -15.81 12.46 -7.43
CA GLY A 121 -15.27 13.82 -7.40
C GLY A 121 -13.75 13.85 -7.54
N LEU A 122 -13.25 14.85 -8.25
CA LEU A 122 -11.84 15.17 -8.35
C LEU A 122 -11.57 16.51 -7.63
N TYR A 123 -10.67 16.49 -6.66
CA TYR A 123 -10.41 17.61 -5.76
C TYR A 123 -8.95 18.04 -5.86
N ALA A 124 -8.72 19.35 -5.77
CA ALA A 124 -7.39 19.91 -5.52
C ALA A 124 -7.19 20.03 -4.00
N MET A 125 -6.23 19.28 -3.47
CA MET A 125 -5.93 19.21 -2.04
C MET A 125 -4.63 19.95 -1.73
N ASN A 126 -4.66 20.85 -0.74
CA ASN A 126 -3.45 21.49 -0.21
C ASN A 126 -2.69 20.52 0.68
N LEU A 127 -1.79 19.74 0.07
CA LEU A 127 -1.04 18.72 0.77
C LEU A 127 -0.14 19.30 1.86
N ALA A 128 0.41 20.50 1.68
CA ALA A 128 1.24 21.14 2.70
C ALA A 128 0.44 21.37 4.00
N ARG A 129 -0.77 21.92 3.90
CA ARG A 129 -1.66 22.11 5.06
C ARG A 129 -2.10 20.78 5.66
N TRP A 130 -2.53 19.82 4.83
CA TRP A 130 -2.93 18.50 5.30
C TRP A 130 -1.81 17.76 6.03
N SER A 131 -0.58 17.80 5.51
CA SER A 131 0.57 17.18 6.15
C SER A 131 0.92 17.86 7.48
N LYS A 132 0.77 19.19 7.58
CA LYS A 132 1.01 19.95 8.80
C LYS A 132 0.05 19.50 9.90
N GLU A 133 -1.26 19.46 9.61
CA GLU A 133 -2.28 19.03 10.56
C GLU A 133 -2.12 17.56 10.96
N LEU A 134 -1.85 16.69 9.98
CA LEU A 134 -1.61 15.27 10.24
C LEU A 134 -0.39 15.05 11.14
N LEU A 135 0.71 15.76 10.88
CA LEU A 135 1.92 15.68 11.70
C LEU A 135 1.70 16.25 13.11
N TYR A 136 0.94 17.33 13.24
CA TYR A 136 0.56 17.91 14.53
C TYR A 136 -0.24 16.91 15.37
N GLN A 137 -1.32 16.35 14.82
CA GLN A 137 -2.15 15.34 15.48
C GLN A 137 -1.32 14.10 15.83
N ARG A 138 -0.46 13.64 14.92
CA ARG A 138 0.44 12.52 15.17
C ARG A 138 1.39 12.83 16.32
N ALA A 139 1.95 14.03 16.39
CA ALA A 139 2.88 14.40 17.44
C ALA A 139 2.23 14.44 18.82
N LEU A 140 0.98 14.91 18.91
CA LEU A 140 0.20 14.87 20.14
C LEU A 140 -0.11 13.43 20.57
N LEU A 141 -0.55 12.57 19.65
CA LEU A 141 -0.86 11.16 19.93
C LEU A 141 0.38 10.34 20.31
N GLN A 142 1.56 10.75 19.85
CA GLN A 142 2.84 10.10 20.14
C GLN A 142 3.67 10.86 21.16
N PHE A 143 3.08 11.81 21.89
CA PHE A 143 3.80 12.63 22.85
C PHE A 143 4.57 11.77 23.86
N ALA A 144 5.81 12.15 24.15
CA ALA A 144 6.79 11.39 24.95
C ALA A 144 7.25 10.04 24.37
N TYR A 145 6.75 9.61 23.20
CA TYR A 145 7.17 8.40 22.52
C TYR A 145 7.33 8.64 21.00
N PHE A 146 8.40 9.35 20.64
CA PHE A 146 8.75 9.64 19.26
C PHE A 146 9.78 8.64 18.71
N PRO A 147 9.58 8.11 17.49
CA PRO A 147 10.64 7.38 16.82
C PRO A 147 11.83 8.31 16.55
N LYS A 148 13.04 7.84 16.79
CA LYS A 148 14.27 8.61 16.55
C LYS A 148 14.67 8.45 15.08
N VAL A 149 14.73 9.56 14.35
CA VAL A 149 15.35 9.63 13.02
C VAL A 149 16.79 10.10 13.20
N ARG A 150 17.77 9.30 12.76
CA ARG A 150 19.18 9.69 12.78
C ARG A 150 19.51 10.40 11.47
N LEU A 151 20.03 11.61 11.57
CA LEU A 151 20.50 12.38 10.42
C LEU A 151 21.96 12.03 10.17
N GLU A 152 22.27 11.68 8.92
CA GLU A 152 23.62 11.46 8.44
C GLU A 152 23.86 12.32 7.18
N PRO A 153 24.86 13.22 7.18
CA PRO A 153 25.79 13.52 8.28
C PRO A 153 25.09 14.16 9.49
N LYS A 154 25.76 14.12 10.66
CA LYS A 154 25.26 14.79 11.86
C LYS A 154 25.13 16.28 11.56
N LEU A 155 23.92 16.81 11.67
CA LEU A 155 23.66 18.24 11.44
C LEU A 155 24.16 19.06 12.64
N SER A 156 25.01 20.05 12.39
CA SER A 156 25.45 20.99 13.44
C SER A 156 24.35 22.05 13.64
N LEU A 157 24.06 22.42 14.90
CA LEU A 157 23.07 23.47 15.18
C LEU A 157 23.53 24.84 14.70
N ARG A 158 24.84 25.10 14.69
CA ARG A 158 25.41 26.38 14.24
C ARG A 158 25.12 26.61 12.75
N ASN A 159 25.30 25.59 11.93
CA ASN A 159 25.06 25.65 10.48
C ASN A 159 23.58 25.84 10.11
N LEU A 160 22.65 25.62 11.05
CA LEU A 160 21.21 25.82 10.82
C LEU A 160 20.75 27.24 11.18
N LEU A 161 21.51 27.93 12.04
CA LEU A 161 21.20 29.28 12.51
C LEU A 161 21.90 30.37 11.69
N GLU A 162 23.00 30.03 11.02
CA GLU A 162 23.63 30.83 9.96
C GLU A 162 22.81 30.80 8.68
#